data_AF-A0AAN8TUG0-F1
#
_entry.id   AF-A0AAN8TUG0-F1
#
_cell.length_a   1.000
_cell.length_b   1.000
_cell.length_c   1.000
_cell.angle_alpha   90.00
_cell.angle_beta   90.00
_cell.angle_gamma   90.00
#
_symmetry.space_group_name_H-M   'P 1'
#
loop_
_entity.id
_entity.type
_entity.pdbx_description
1 polymer ?
#
loop_
_entity_poly.entity_id
_entity_poly.type
_entity_poly.pdbx_seq_one_letter_code
_entity_poly.pdbx_strand_id
1 'polypeptide(L)'
;MTTAPVALVSKCTILPSEKSSLSDLKLSVSDLPMLSVRYIQKGCLFTRPPFPIPQLISLLKLSLSQTLTHFPPLAGRFVTDSDGYVYITCNDDGVDFVHATATHIFIRDVIGSIDVPDHVNEFFPLDRTVSYRGHFIPLLAVQVTELADGVFIGCAVNHSVTDGTSIWNFFNTFAEVSRGVKRIVRQPDFTRDSVLISNSVLKLPADGPEITFSGDARLRERIFSFSRESIQRLKAKTNNQKLSFDGEINIVELIAKQSNDQLKIKTETAEISSFQSLCALLWRAVTRARKFPASKMTTFRMAVNCRHRLQPKLNPLYFGNAIQSIPIYASAGEVLSNDLYWCAEQLTKNVNAHDDVMVRKFVEDWEKDPRCFPLGNFDGAMLTMGSSPRFPMYENDFGWGRPVAVRSGRANKFDGKISAFPGREGGGSVDLEVILSPETMDALESDPEFMQYVTVY
;
A
#
# COMPACT_ATOMS: atom_id res chain seq x y z
N MET A 1 -19.13 -19.55 -15.61
CA MET A 1 -18.28 -20.33 -16.52
C MET A 1 -16.89 -20.34 -15.91
N THR A 2 -16.31 -21.51 -15.69
CA THR A 2 -14.93 -21.65 -15.20
C THR A 2 -13.98 -21.18 -16.30
N THR A 3 -13.41 -19.99 -16.13
CA THR A 3 -12.30 -19.51 -16.97
C THR A 3 -11.12 -20.48 -16.84
N ALA A 4 -10.36 -20.69 -17.92
CA ALA A 4 -9.17 -21.52 -17.85
C ALA A 4 -8.21 -20.94 -16.79
N PRO A 5 -7.53 -21.77 -15.97
CA PRO A 5 -6.61 -21.25 -14.97
C PRO A 5 -5.37 -20.63 -15.61
N VAL A 6 -4.71 -19.73 -14.89
CA VAL A 6 -3.39 -19.23 -15.29
C VAL A 6 -2.39 -20.39 -15.32
N ALA A 7 -1.70 -20.57 -16.44
CA ALA A 7 -0.77 -21.68 -16.63
C ALA A 7 0.68 -21.27 -16.34
N LEU A 8 1.37 -22.03 -15.48
CA LEU A 8 2.80 -21.86 -15.23
C LEU A 8 3.61 -22.28 -16.46
N VAL A 9 4.48 -21.40 -16.97
CA VAL A 9 5.40 -21.71 -18.06
C VAL A 9 6.78 -22.09 -17.51
N SER A 10 7.31 -21.30 -16.58
CA SER A 10 8.59 -21.61 -15.91
C SER A 10 8.72 -20.91 -14.57
N LYS A 11 9.56 -21.47 -13.69
CA LYS A 11 9.97 -20.85 -12.42
C LYS A 11 11.48 -21.03 -12.26
N CYS A 12 12.18 -19.99 -11.83
CA CYS A 12 13.61 -20.06 -11.50
C CYS A 12 13.99 -19.07 -10.39
N THR A 13 15.12 -19.32 -9.75
CA THR A 13 15.72 -18.37 -8.79
C THR A 13 16.61 -17.37 -9.53
N ILE A 14 16.48 -16.10 -9.19
CA ILE A 14 17.34 -15.02 -9.68
C ILE A 14 18.23 -14.55 -8.54
N LEU A 15 19.54 -14.62 -8.75
CA LEU A 15 20.55 -14.13 -7.80
C LEU A 15 20.91 -12.67 -8.13
N PRO A 16 21.40 -11.89 -7.16
CA PRO A 16 22.04 -10.60 -7.41
C PRO A 16 23.19 -10.72 -8.42
N SER A 17 23.40 -9.69 -9.24
CA SER A 17 24.48 -9.69 -10.24
C SER A 17 25.86 -9.50 -9.61
N GLU A 18 25.92 -8.90 -8.43
CA GLU A 18 27.13 -8.73 -7.63
C GLU A 18 26.89 -9.23 -6.21
N LYS A 19 27.95 -9.73 -5.57
CA LYS A 19 27.86 -10.28 -4.23
C LYS A 19 27.64 -9.16 -3.21
N SER A 20 26.71 -9.34 -2.29
CA SER A 20 26.45 -8.39 -1.21
C SER A 20 27.63 -8.29 -0.26
N SER A 21 27.97 -7.06 0.12
CA SER A 21 28.86 -6.75 1.26
C SER A 21 28.08 -6.21 2.46
N LEU A 22 26.76 -6.13 2.38
CA LEU A 22 25.89 -5.61 3.43
C LEU A 22 25.81 -6.63 4.57
N SER A 23 26.04 -6.17 5.80
CA SER A 23 25.85 -6.99 6.99
C SER A 23 24.37 -7.32 7.22
N ASP A 24 24.12 -8.30 8.09
CA ASP A 24 22.78 -8.64 8.51
C ASP A 24 22.05 -7.42 9.10
N LEU A 25 20.79 -7.24 8.72
CA LEU A 25 19.96 -6.11 9.16
C LEU A 25 19.00 -6.57 10.24
N LYS A 26 19.17 -6.05 11.47
CA LYS A 26 18.21 -6.28 12.55
C LYS A 26 16.83 -5.74 12.15
N LEU A 27 15.77 -6.52 12.38
CA LEU A 27 14.40 -6.05 12.19
C LEU A 27 14.06 -5.00 13.25
N SER A 28 13.45 -3.90 12.80
CA SER A 28 13.01 -2.82 13.66
C SER A 28 11.71 -3.16 14.40
N VAL A 29 11.35 -2.36 15.40
CA VAL A 29 10.04 -2.40 16.07
C VAL A 29 8.86 -2.16 15.12
N SER A 30 9.10 -1.59 13.94
CA SER A 30 8.10 -1.43 12.88
C SER A 30 8.03 -2.63 11.94
N ASP A 31 9.11 -3.40 11.82
CA ASP A 31 9.20 -4.61 10.98
C ASP A 31 8.65 -5.84 11.69
N LEU A 32 8.98 -6.00 12.98
CA LEU A 32 8.65 -7.18 13.78
C LEU A 32 7.13 -7.46 13.85
N PRO A 33 6.25 -6.47 14.05
CA PRO A 33 4.81 -6.73 14.08
C PRO A 33 4.26 -7.29 12.77
N MET A 34 4.91 -6.96 11.64
CA MET A 34 4.51 -7.41 10.31
C MET A 34 4.80 -8.89 10.06
N LEU A 35 5.50 -9.60 10.96
CA LEU A 35 5.80 -11.03 10.79
C LEU A 35 4.53 -11.89 10.70
N SER A 36 3.43 -11.43 11.30
CA SER A 36 2.08 -12.02 11.23
C SER A 36 1.26 -11.63 9.99
N VAL A 37 1.75 -10.68 9.18
CA VAL A 37 1.04 -10.12 8.03
C VAL A 37 1.46 -10.85 6.77
N ARG A 38 0.56 -11.01 5.79
CA ARG A 38 0.91 -11.66 4.52
C ARG A 38 1.82 -10.76 3.67
N TYR A 39 2.53 -11.35 2.72
CA TYR A 39 3.37 -10.61 1.77
C TYR A 39 2.54 -9.52 1.05
N ILE A 40 3.13 -8.35 0.85
CA ILE A 40 2.54 -7.29 0.04
C ILE A 40 2.55 -7.75 -1.42
N GLN A 41 1.38 -7.74 -2.06
CA GLN A 41 1.24 -8.04 -3.49
C GLN A 41 0.84 -6.78 -4.26
N LYS A 42 1.71 -6.31 -5.17
CA LYS A 42 1.45 -5.16 -6.05
C LYS A 42 1.94 -5.45 -7.45
N GLY A 43 1.17 -5.04 -8.46
CA GLY A 43 1.47 -5.37 -9.84
C GLY A 43 0.93 -4.36 -10.82
N CYS A 44 1.55 -4.34 -11.99
CA CYS A 44 1.32 -3.38 -13.06
C CYS A 44 0.85 -4.14 -14.31
N LEU A 45 -0.28 -3.71 -14.87
CA LEU A 45 -0.81 -4.18 -16.14
C LEU A 45 -0.28 -3.31 -17.26
N PHE A 46 0.23 -3.91 -18.33
CA PHE A 46 0.79 -3.22 -19.50
C PHE A 46 0.15 -3.71 -20.79
N THR A 47 0.16 -2.84 -21.80
CA THR A 47 -0.03 -3.26 -23.20
C THR A 47 1.10 -4.19 -23.63
N ARG A 48 0.86 -4.92 -24.73
CA ARG A 48 1.86 -5.82 -25.28
C ARG A 48 3.16 -5.05 -25.62
N PRO A 49 4.32 -5.49 -25.11
CA PRO A 49 5.60 -4.85 -25.42
C PRO A 49 5.97 -5.04 -26.90
N PRO A 50 6.78 -4.14 -27.48
CA PRO A 50 7.16 -4.17 -28.90
C PRO A 50 8.25 -5.20 -29.23
N PHE A 51 8.36 -6.29 -28.46
CA PHE A 51 9.34 -7.35 -28.66
C PHE A 51 8.80 -8.73 -28.21
N PRO A 52 9.34 -9.84 -28.73
CA PRO A 52 8.88 -11.19 -28.40
C PRO A 52 8.97 -11.51 -26.90
N ILE A 53 8.00 -12.28 -26.39
CA ILE A 53 7.94 -12.66 -24.96
C ILE A 53 9.22 -13.35 -24.45
N PRO A 54 9.89 -14.27 -25.18
CA PRO A 54 11.15 -14.84 -24.71
C PRO A 54 12.27 -13.80 -24.47
N GLN A 55 12.28 -12.73 -25.28
CA GLN A 55 13.23 -11.62 -25.11
C GLN A 55 12.85 -10.76 -23.90
N LEU A 56 11.55 -10.48 -23.71
CA LEU A 56 11.04 -9.81 -22.52
C LEU A 56 11.44 -10.54 -21.23
N ILE A 57 11.21 -11.85 -21.17
CA ILE A 57 11.53 -12.65 -20.00
C ILE A 57 13.03 -12.63 -19.71
N SER A 58 13.87 -12.76 -20.74
CA SER A 58 15.33 -12.66 -20.59
C SER A 58 15.77 -11.29 -20.07
N LEU A 59 15.21 -10.20 -20.62
CA LEU A 59 15.47 -8.83 -20.18
C LEU A 59 15.08 -8.64 -18.72
N LEU A 60 13.85 -8.99 -18.34
CA LEU A 60 13.37 -8.82 -16.97
C LEU A 60 14.15 -9.64 -15.95
N LYS A 61 14.60 -10.85 -16.29
CA LYS A 61 15.47 -11.66 -15.43
C LYS A 61 16.83 -10.99 -15.20
N LEU A 62 17.46 -10.50 -16.27
CA LEU A 62 18.74 -9.80 -16.20
C LEU A 62 18.61 -8.52 -15.36
N SER A 63 17.58 -7.72 -15.62
CA SER A 63 17.35 -6.47 -14.91
C SER A 63 16.97 -6.69 -13.45
N LEU A 64 16.27 -7.78 -13.13
CA LEU A 64 16.00 -8.15 -11.74
C LEU A 64 17.30 -8.51 -11.02
N SER A 65 18.16 -9.33 -11.62
CA SER A 65 19.47 -9.68 -11.08
C SER A 65 20.31 -8.43 -10.77
N GLN A 66 20.37 -7.48 -11.71
CA GLN A 66 21.07 -6.20 -11.51
C GLN A 66 20.42 -5.34 -10.43
N THR A 67 19.09 -5.30 -10.37
CA THR A 67 18.36 -4.52 -9.36
C THR A 67 18.61 -5.05 -7.96
N LEU A 68 18.66 -6.38 -7.78
CA LEU A 68 18.91 -7.00 -6.47
C LEU A 68 20.26 -6.62 -5.86
N THR A 69 21.27 -6.30 -6.68
CA THR A 69 22.55 -5.75 -6.20
C THR A 69 22.36 -4.45 -5.42
N HIS A 70 21.36 -3.64 -5.77
CA HIS A 70 21.01 -2.41 -5.04
C HIS A 70 20.09 -2.66 -3.85
N PHE A 71 19.44 -3.82 -3.79
CA PHE A 71 18.53 -4.22 -2.71
C PHE A 71 18.92 -5.58 -2.10
N PRO A 72 20.14 -5.75 -1.55
CA PRO A 72 20.59 -7.03 -1.02
C PRO A 72 19.60 -7.71 -0.03
N PRO A 73 18.91 -6.97 0.87
CA PRO A 73 17.96 -7.60 1.79
C PRO A 73 16.82 -8.37 1.10
N LEU A 74 16.44 -8.03 -0.14
CA LEU A 74 15.37 -8.73 -0.86
C LEU A 74 15.80 -10.11 -1.37
N ALA A 75 17.10 -10.31 -1.61
CA ALA A 75 17.68 -11.60 -1.96
C ALA A 75 18.10 -12.43 -0.73
N GLY A 76 17.90 -11.90 0.48
CA GLY A 76 18.25 -12.53 1.74
C GLY A 76 17.20 -13.50 2.29
N ARG A 77 17.40 -13.93 3.54
CA ARG A 77 16.44 -14.70 4.35
C ARG A 77 16.36 -14.13 5.77
N PHE A 78 15.29 -14.48 6.49
CA PHE A 78 15.27 -14.22 7.92
C PHE A 78 16.09 -15.24 8.69
N VAL A 79 16.79 -14.78 9.72
CA VAL A 79 17.46 -15.61 10.73
C VAL A 79 17.07 -15.10 12.10
N THR A 80 16.88 -16.02 13.06
CA THR A 80 16.68 -15.68 14.46
C THR A 80 17.91 -16.14 15.24
N ASP A 81 18.53 -15.25 16.01
CA ASP A 81 19.70 -15.59 16.81
C ASP A 81 19.33 -16.29 18.13
N SER A 82 20.34 -16.62 18.94
CA SER A 82 20.15 -17.29 20.24
C SER A 82 19.43 -16.42 21.27
N ASP A 83 19.46 -15.10 21.12
CA ASP A 83 18.80 -14.15 22.02
C ASP A 83 17.35 -13.86 21.56
N GLY A 84 16.95 -14.38 20.40
CA GLY A 84 15.61 -14.26 19.83
C GLY A 84 15.43 -13.04 18.92
N TYR A 85 16.50 -12.32 18.59
CA TYR A 85 16.42 -11.21 17.63
C TYR A 85 16.33 -11.75 16.20
N VAL A 86 15.45 -11.14 15.40
CA VAL A 86 15.27 -11.48 13.99
C VAL A 86 16.06 -10.51 13.13
N TYR A 87 16.83 -11.06 12.19
CA TYR A 87 17.62 -10.32 11.21
C TYR A 87 17.24 -10.73 9.80
N ILE A 88 17.50 -9.84 8.83
CA ILE A 88 17.62 -10.21 7.42
C ILE A 88 19.09 -10.49 7.17
N THR A 89 19.43 -11.75 6.87
CA THR A 89 20.77 -12.07 6.38
C THR A 89 20.85 -11.78 4.89
N CYS A 90 21.80 -10.93 4.50
CA CYS A 90 21.99 -10.52 3.10
C CYS A 90 22.93 -11.51 2.40
N ASN A 91 22.48 -12.77 2.31
CA ASN A 91 23.27 -13.94 1.91
C ASN A 91 23.21 -14.28 0.40
N ASP A 92 22.56 -13.42 -0.40
CA ASP A 92 22.40 -13.60 -1.84
C ASP A 92 21.67 -14.89 -2.28
N ASP A 93 20.85 -15.51 -1.42
CA ASP A 93 20.05 -16.71 -1.73
C ASP A 93 19.02 -16.51 -2.86
N GLY A 94 18.83 -15.26 -3.29
CA GLY A 94 18.04 -14.88 -4.45
C GLY A 94 16.54 -14.90 -4.23
N VAL A 95 15.83 -14.65 -5.33
CA VAL A 95 14.38 -14.42 -5.37
C VAL A 95 13.71 -15.31 -6.41
N ASP A 96 12.43 -15.60 -6.23
CA ASP A 96 11.66 -16.36 -7.22
C ASP A 96 11.30 -15.48 -8.43
N PHE A 97 11.53 -15.97 -9.63
CA PHE A 97 10.99 -15.42 -10.87
C PHE A 97 10.07 -16.44 -11.54
N VAL A 98 8.82 -16.04 -11.76
CA VAL A 98 7.76 -16.87 -12.33
C VAL A 98 7.35 -16.30 -13.68
N HIS A 99 7.30 -17.16 -14.70
CA HIS A 99 6.69 -16.84 -15.99
C HIS A 99 5.43 -17.69 -16.14
N ALA A 100 4.29 -17.02 -16.36
CA ALA A 100 2.99 -17.63 -16.53
C ALA A 100 2.29 -17.11 -17.78
N THR A 101 1.27 -17.82 -18.24
CA THR A 101 0.47 -17.45 -19.41
C THR A 101 -1.01 -17.57 -19.13
N ALA A 102 -1.77 -16.60 -19.60
CA ALA A 102 -3.22 -16.49 -19.51
C ALA A 102 -3.74 -15.83 -20.79
N THR A 103 -3.36 -16.36 -21.96
CA THR A 103 -3.67 -15.82 -23.30
C THR A 103 -5.15 -15.80 -23.67
N HIS A 104 -6.02 -16.27 -22.79
CA HIS A 104 -7.48 -16.17 -22.91
C HIS A 104 -8.05 -14.94 -22.18
N ILE A 105 -7.24 -14.24 -21.38
CA ILE A 105 -7.60 -13.03 -20.64
C ILE A 105 -7.05 -11.82 -21.38
N PHE A 106 -7.89 -10.82 -21.63
CA PHE A 106 -7.52 -9.53 -22.21
C PHE A 106 -7.37 -8.47 -21.12
N ILE A 107 -6.65 -7.38 -21.43
CA ILE A 107 -6.55 -6.19 -20.56
C ILE A 107 -7.94 -5.72 -20.11
N ARG A 108 -8.91 -5.68 -21.02
CA ARG A 108 -10.30 -5.28 -20.71
C ARG A 108 -10.96 -6.18 -19.66
N ASP A 109 -10.58 -7.44 -19.56
CA ASP A 109 -11.18 -8.36 -18.61
C ASP A 109 -10.68 -8.06 -17.19
N VAL A 110 -9.43 -7.55 -17.07
CA VAL A 110 -8.79 -7.14 -15.81
C VAL A 110 -9.31 -5.82 -15.27
N ILE A 111 -9.71 -4.89 -16.15
CA ILE A 111 -10.08 -3.51 -15.75
C ILE A 111 -11.53 -3.12 -16.03
N GLY A 112 -12.23 -3.86 -16.89
CA GLY A 112 -13.59 -3.51 -17.36
C GLY A 112 -14.72 -4.13 -16.56
N SER A 113 -14.42 -5.08 -15.66
CA SER A 113 -15.40 -5.60 -14.72
C SER A 113 -15.65 -4.59 -13.61
N ILE A 114 -16.89 -4.53 -13.13
CA ILE A 114 -17.22 -3.63 -12.02
C ILE A 114 -16.44 -4.07 -10.76
N ASP A 115 -16.38 -5.37 -10.47
CA ASP A 115 -15.57 -5.97 -9.39
C ASP A 115 -14.21 -6.33 -9.98
N VAL A 116 -13.16 -6.24 -9.17
CA VAL A 116 -11.85 -6.79 -9.54
C VAL A 116 -12.03 -8.31 -9.71
N PRO A 117 -11.74 -8.87 -10.91
CA PRO A 117 -11.94 -10.29 -11.14
C PRO A 117 -11.03 -11.17 -10.29
N ASP A 118 -11.53 -12.31 -9.85
CA ASP A 118 -10.77 -13.24 -9.00
C ASP A 118 -9.48 -13.76 -9.65
N HIS A 119 -9.45 -13.88 -10.99
CA HIS A 119 -8.27 -14.34 -11.73
C HIS A 119 -7.08 -13.37 -11.59
N VAL A 120 -7.30 -12.11 -11.23
CA VAL A 120 -6.21 -11.14 -10.97
C VAL A 120 -5.30 -11.64 -9.84
N ASN A 121 -5.86 -12.40 -8.90
CA ASN A 121 -5.09 -12.99 -7.80
C ASN A 121 -4.08 -14.04 -8.28
N GLU A 122 -4.34 -14.70 -9.41
CA GLU A 122 -3.43 -15.70 -10.00
C GLU A 122 -2.22 -15.05 -10.71
N PHE A 123 -2.22 -13.73 -10.86
CA PHE A 123 -1.10 -12.99 -11.46
C PHE A 123 0.02 -12.65 -10.45
N PHE A 124 -0.10 -13.13 -9.22
CA PHE A 124 0.85 -12.87 -8.14
C PHE A 124 1.46 -14.16 -7.59
N PRO A 125 2.78 -14.18 -7.35
CA PRO A 125 3.43 -15.31 -6.69
C PRO A 125 3.21 -15.28 -5.17
N LEU A 126 3.62 -16.36 -4.50
CA LEU A 126 3.60 -16.49 -3.04
C LEU A 126 2.23 -16.20 -2.41
N ASP A 127 1.15 -16.69 -3.03
CA ASP A 127 -0.22 -16.45 -2.56
C ASP A 127 -0.39 -16.85 -1.08
N ARG A 128 -1.12 -16.02 -0.34
CA ARG A 128 -1.44 -16.17 1.09
C ARG A 128 -0.23 -16.37 2.03
N THR A 129 1.00 -16.13 1.58
CA THR A 129 2.21 -16.33 2.38
C THR A 129 2.32 -15.33 3.53
N VAL A 130 2.52 -15.81 4.75
CA VAL A 130 2.76 -15.01 5.97
C VAL A 130 4.23 -14.58 6.04
N SER A 131 4.51 -13.35 6.45
CA SER A 131 5.86 -12.75 6.47
C SER A 131 6.87 -13.57 7.27
N TYR A 132 6.49 -14.22 8.37
CA TYR A 132 7.37 -15.11 9.12
C TYR A 132 7.99 -16.24 8.26
N ARG A 133 7.33 -16.65 7.17
CA ARG A 133 7.87 -17.64 6.22
C ARG A 133 9.18 -17.20 5.55
N GLY A 134 9.55 -15.92 5.63
CA GLY A 134 10.83 -15.40 5.14
C GLY A 134 12.07 -16.07 5.74
N HIS A 135 11.93 -16.85 6.82
CA HIS A 135 12.98 -17.76 7.32
C HIS A 135 13.29 -18.93 6.39
N PHE A 136 12.31 -19.34 5.57
CA PHE A 136 12.34 -20.60 4.84
C PHE A 136 12.18 -20.43 3.33
N ILE A 137 11.63 -19.29 2.89
CA ILE A 137 11.33 -19.01 1.49
C ILE A 137 11.82 -17.61 1.10
N PRO A 138 11.91 -17.29 -0.20
CA PRO A 138 12.33 -15.96 -0.65
C PRO A 138 11.54 -14.80 -0.03
N LEU A 139 12.23 -13.69 0.23
CA LEU A 139 11.62 -12.45 0.73
C LEU A 139 10.92 -11.64 -0.38
N LEU A 140 11.27 -11.91 -1.64
CA LEU A 140 10.65 -11.34 -2.84
C LEU A 140 10.39 -12.43 -3.88
N ALA A 141 9.31 -12.27 -4.63
CA ALA A 141 9.07 -12.98 -5.87
C ALA A 141 8.45 -12.06 -6.93
N VAL A 142 8.83 -12.25 -8.19
CA VAL A 142 8.28 -11.54 -9.35
C VAL A 142 7.61 -12.54 -10.28
N GLN A 143 6.39 -12.25 -10.72
CA GLN A 143 5.68 -13.01 -11.74
C GLN A 143 5.40 -12.14 -12.96
N VAL A 144 5.70 -12.66 -14.14
CA VAL A 144 5.31 -12.09 -15.43
C VAL A 144 4.24 -12.99 -16.04
N THR A 145 3.04 -12.45 -16.22
CA THR A 145 1.91 -13.18 -16.81
C THR A 145 1.59 -12.62 -18.19
N GLU A 146 1.73 -13.44 -19.22
CA GLU A 146 1.33 -13.09 -20.59
C GLU A 146 -0.20 -13.12 -20.73
N LEU A 147 -0.76 -12.06 -21.32
CA LEU A 147 -2.20 -11.93 -21.62
C LEU A 147 -2.44 -11.94 -23.14
N ALA A 148 -3.70 -12.02 -23.55
CA ALA A 148 -4.12 -12.04 -24.95
C ALA A 148 -3.70 -10.80 -25.75
N ASP A 149 -3.55 -9.65 -25.09
CA ASP A 149 -3.20 -8.34 -25.68
C ASP A 149 -2.25 -7.50 -24.78
N GLY A 150 -1.67 -8.12 -23.75
CA GLY A 150 -0.89 -7.41 -22.73
C GLY A 150 0.04 -8.31 -21.92
N VAL A 151 0.64 -7.72 -20.88
CA VAL A 151 1.46 -8.41 -19.88
C VAL A 151 1.15 -7.84 -18.51
N PHE A 152 1.08 -8.70 -17.49
CA PHE A 152 1.02 -8.29 -16.09
C PHE A 152 2.33 -8.62 -15.38
N ILE A 153 2.91 -7.65 -14.67
CA ILE A 153 4.09 -7.85 -13.83
C ILE A 153 3.65 -7.70 -12.37
N GLY A 154 3.60 -8.82 -11.64
CA GLY A 154 3.22 -8.87 -10.23
C GLY A 154 4.43 -9.11 -9.33
N CYS A 155 4.51 -8.38 -8.22
CA CYS A 155 5.51 -8.57 -7.18
C CYS A 155 4.84 -9.01 -5.88
N ALA A 156 5.42 -9.99 -5.19
CA ALA A 156 5.09 -10.36 -3.82
C ALA A 156 6.32 -10.14 -2.94
N VAL A 157 6.21 -9.28 -1.92
CA VAL A 157 7.32 -8.90 -1.05
C VAL A 157 6.94 -9.04 0.42
N ASN A 158 7.85 -9.58 1.21
CA ASN A 158 7.68 -9.76 2.64
C ASN A 158 7.40 -8.41 3.34
N HIS A 159 6.29 -8.31 4.08
CA HIS A 159 5.88 -7.04 4.68
C HIS A 159 6.78 -6.64 5.86
N SER A 160 7.45 -7.58 6.52
CA SER A 160 8.48 -7.26 7.53
C SER A 160 9.77 -6.71 6.93
N VAL A 161 9.94 -6.76 5.60
CA VAL A 161 11.13 -6.21 4.93
C VAL A 161 10.85 -4.84 4.32
N THR A 162 9.60 -4.58 3.91
CA THR A 162 9.25 -3.35 3.16
C THR A 162 7.91 -2.78 3.60
N ASP A 163 7.85 -1.45 3.67
CA ASP A 163 6.58 -0.71 3.61
C ASP A 163 6.29 -0.21 2.18
N GLY A 164 5.19 0.53 2.01
CA GLY A 164 4.78 1.11 0.73
C GLY A 164 5.86 1.99 0.07
N THR A 165 6.70 2.69 0.84
CA THR A 165 7.78 3.51 0.29
C THR A 165 8.88 2.62 -0.28
N SER A 166 9.32 1.62 0.48
CA SER A 166 10.41 0.74 0.08
C SER A 166 10.05 -0.17 -1.10
N ILE A 167 8.82 -0.72 -1.13
CA ILE A 167 8.39 -1.57 -2.25
C ILE A 167 8.32 -0.80 -3.57
N TRP A 168 7.77 0.43 -3.57
CA TRP A 168 7.70 1.24 -4.79
C TRP A 168 9.06 1.80 -5.21
N ASN A 169 9.98 2.01 -4.26
CA ASN A 169 11.36 2.30 -4.61
C ASN A 169 11.99 1.13 -5.39
N PHE A 170 11.88 -0.09 -4.87
CA PHE A 170 12.36 -1.29 -5.55
C PHE A 170 11.70 -1.47 -6.93
N PHE A 171 10.37 -1.41 -7.00
CA PHE A 171 9.65 -1.70 -8.24
C PHE A 171 9.99 -0.70 -9.35
N ASN A 172 10.10 0.60 -9.01
CA ASN A 172 10.50 1.62 -9.98
C ASN A 172 11.97 1.51 -10.36
N THR A 173 12.84 1.12 -9.43
CA THR A 173 14.25 0.86 -9.76
C THR A 173 14.37 -0.33 -10.71
N PHE A 174 13.58 -1.38 -10.50
CA PHE A 174 13.53 -2.53 -11.41
C PHE A 174 13.12 -2.11 -12.83
N ALA A 175 12.11 -1.25 -12.94
CA ALA A 175 11.69 -0.69 -14.22
C ALA A 175 12.78 0.21 -14.86
N GLU A 176 13.46 1.05 -14.08
CA GLU A 176 14.60 1.87 -14.54
C GLU A 176 15.76 1.02 -15.09
N VAL A 177 16.16 -0.01 -14.34
CA VAL A 177 17.24 -0.92 -14.75
C VAL A 177 16.86 -1.70 -16.02
N SER A 178 15.59 -2.11 -16.16
CA SER A 178 15.07 -2.71 -17.40
C SER A 178 15.19 -1.81 -18.63
N ARG A 179 15.13 -0.50 -18.44
CA ARG A 179 15.36 0.49 -19.51
C ARG A 179 16.83 0.76 -19.80
N GLY A 180 17.75 0.12 -19.08
CA GLY A 180 19.19 0.33 -19.22
C GLY A 180 19.72 1.55 -18.48
N VAL A 181 19.03 2.04 -17.45
CA VAL A 181 19.57 3.09 -16.56
C VAL A 181 20.81 2.56 -15.85
N LYS A 182 21.95 3.20 -16.08
CA LYS A 182 23.26 2.76 -15.54
C LYS A 182 23.50 3.16 -14.08
N ARG A 183 22.82 4.19 -13.59
CA ARG A 183 22.96 4.70 -12.23
C ARG A 183 21.60 5.05 -11.67
N ILE A 184 21.18 4.31 -10.64
CA ILE A 184 19.91 4.56 -9.97
C ILE A 184 20.04 5.78 -9.05
N VAL A 185 19.02 6.64 -9.06
CA VAL A 185 19.02 7.88 -8.26
C VAL A 185 18.51 7.63 -6.84
N ARG A 186 17.53 6.72 -6.68
CA ARG A 186 16.85 6.44 -5.41
C ARG A 186 17.49 5.26 -4.67
N GLN A 187 18.76 5.43 -4.29
CA GLN A 187 19.50 4.43 -3.52
C GLN A 187 18.84 4.15 -2.15
N PRO A 188 18.50 2.90 -1.80
CA PRO A 188 17.96 2.57 -0.50
C PRO A 188 18.97 2.81 0.64
N ASP A 189 18.48 3.32 1.77
CA ASP A 189 19.27 3.47 2.99
C ASP A 189 19.02 2.29 3.94
N PHE A 190 20.06 1.50 4.17
CA PHE A 190 20.00 0.30 5.02
C PHE A 190 20.41 0.57 6.47
N THR A 191 20.69 1.83 6.83
CA THR A 191 21.11 2.20 8.18
C THR A 191 20.15 1.64 9.24
N ARG A 192 20.70 1.04 10.30
CA ARG A 192 19.97 0.50 11.45
C ARG A 192 20.39 1.21 12.75
N ASP A 193 20.44 2.53 12.68
CA ASP A 193 20.79 3.41 13.79
C ASP A 193 19.69 4.46 13.97
N SER A 194 18.63 4.07 14.68
CA SER A 194 17.49 4.94 14.98
C SER A 194 16.69 4.38 16.15
N VAL A 195 15.74 5.18 16.66
CA VAL A 195 14.80 4.74 17.71
C VAL A 195 13.93 3.55 17.30
N LEU A 196 13.84 3.24 16.01
CA LEU A 196 13.09 2.05 15.57
C LEU A 196 13.86 0.75 15.86
N ILE A 197 15.16 0.80 16.17
CA ILE A 197 15.96 -0.39 16.46
C ILE A 197 16.01 -0.59 17.97
N SER A 198 15.34 -1.63 18.44
CA SER A 198 15.18 -1.94 19.86
C SER A 198 15.94 -3.18 20.29
N ASN A 199 16.19 -3.30 21.60
CA ASN A 199 16.64 -4.51 22.27
C ASN A 199 15.49 -5.34 22.84
N SER A 200 14.24 -4.97 22.56
CA SER A 200 13.08 -5.79 22.91
C SER A 200 12.94 -6.96 21.94
N VAL A 201 12.64 -8.13 22.47
CA VAL A 201 12.45 -9.37 21.70
C VAL A 201 10.97 -9.66 21.55
N LEU A 202 10.51 -9.81 20.31
CA LEU A 202 9.17 -10.30 20.01
C LEU A 202 9.14 -11.82 20.18
N LYS A 203 8.47 -12.31 21.21
CA LYS A 203 8.29 -13.75 21.43
C LYS A 203 7.26 -14.28 20.43
N LEU A 204 7.66 -15.26 19.62
CA LEU A 204 6.80 -15.91 18.63
C LEU A 204 6.52 -17.37 19.03
N PRO A 205 5.36 -17.93 18.63
CA PRO A 205 5.12 -19.36 18.71
C PRO A 205 6.16 -20.14 17.91
N ALA A 206 6.41 -21.40 18.27
CA ALA A 206 7.38 -22.26 17.57
C ALA A 206 7.08 -22.44 16.08
N ASP A 207 5.80 -22.52 15.72
CA ASP A 207 5.33 -22.64 14.32
C ASP A 207 5.20 -21.28 13.60
N GLY A 208 5.55 -20.19 14.29
CA GLY A 208 5.39 -18.81 13.82
C GLY A 208 4.04 -18.19 14.20
N PRO A 209 3.87 -16.87 13.93
CA PRO A 209 2.63 -16.17 14.18
C PRO A 209 1.56 -16.48 13.12
N GLU A 210 0.31 -16.48 13.55
CA GLU A 210 -0.85 -16.62 12.67
C GLU A 210 -1.37 -15.26 12.18
N ILE A 211 -2.07 -15.27 11.04
CA ILE A 211 -2.86 -14.12 10.61
C ILE A 211 -4.05 -13.92 11.54
N THR A 212 -4.50 -12.68 11.66
CA THR A 212 -5.56 -12.31 12.60
C THR A 212 -6.92 -12.04 11.93
N PHE A 213 -7.04 -12.31 10.62
CA PHE A 213 -8.30 -12.19 9.88
C PHE A 213 -8.61 -13.47 9.11
N SER A 214 -9.91 -13.71 8.86
CA SER A 214 -10.34 -14.85 8.04
C SER A 214 -9.97 -14.64 6.56
N GLY A 215 -9.20 -15.58 6.00
CA GLY A 215 -8.83 -15.57 4.59
C GLY A 215 -9.92 -16.06 3.64
N ASP A 216 -11.03 -16.58 4.17
CA ASP A 216 -12.09 -17.24 3.39
C ASP A 216 -13.44 -16.51 3.52
N ALA A 217 -13.44 -15.32 4.11
CA ALA A 217 -14.62 -14.46 4.12
C ALA A 217 -15.04 -14.14 2.68
N ARG A 218 -16.36 -14.19 2.42
CA ARG A 218 -16.91 -13.73 1.15
C ARG A 218 -16.82 -12.21 1.10
N LEU A 219 -16.01 -11.69 0.19
CA LEU A 219 -15.73 -10.26 0.05
C LEU A 219 -15.95 -9.83 -1.40
N ARG A 220 -16.33 -8.57 -1.60
CA ARG A 220 -16.31 -7.90 -2.90
C ARG A 220 -15.16 -6.89 -2.91
N GLU A 221 -14.48 -6.81 -4.04
CA GLU A 221 -13.38 -5.88 -4.28
C GLU A 221 -13.76 -4.95 -5.43
N ARG A 222 -13.92 -3.66 -5.12
CA ARG A 222 -14.28 -2.62 -6.08
C ARG A 222 -13.19 -1.57 -6.19
N ILE A 223 -12.95 -1.10 -7.41
CA ILE A 223 -12.16 0.11 -7.66
C ILE A 223 -13.12 1.27 -7.87
N PHE A 224 -13.10 2.26 -6.97
CA PHE A 224 -13.83 3.52 -7.14
C PHE A 224 -12.86 4.61 -7.58
N SER A 225 -13.06 5.13 -8.79
CA SER A 225 -12.24 6.20 -9.34
C SER A 225 -12.80 7.56 -9.01
N PHE A 226 -11.93 8.51 -8.65
CA PHE A 226 -12.28 9.88 -8.33
C PHE A 226 -11.44 10.81 -9.22
N SER A 227 -12.12 11.58 -10.07
CA SER A 227 -11.45 12.61 -10.88
C SER A 227 -10.82 13.70 -10.00
N ARG A 228 -9.88 14.45 -10.56
CA ARG A 228 -9.28 15.61 -9.89
C ARG A 228 -10.36 16.59 -9.44
N GLU A 229 -11.33 16.87 -10.30
CA GLU A 229 -12.43 17.81 -10.07
C GLU A 229 -13.32 17.32 -8.93
N SER A 230 -13.65 16.02 -8.91
CA SER A 230 -14.42 15.42 -7.81
C SER A 230 -13.69 15.51 -6.48
N ILE A 231 -12.38 15.23 -6.45
CA ILE A 231 -11.54 15.36 -5.25
C ILE A 231 -11.47 16.82 -4.77
N GLN A 232 -11.33 17.78 -5.69
CA GLN A 232 -11.32 19.21 -5.36
C GLN A 232 -12.67 19.67 -4.82
N ARG A 233 -13.77 19.24 -5.43
CA ARG A 233 -15.13 19.52 -4.96
C ARG A 233 -15.38 18.92 -3.58
N LEU A 234 -14.90 17.70 -3.33
CA LEU A 234 -14.99 17.06 -2.02
C LEU A 234 -14.20 17.82 -0.96
N LYS A 235 -12.94 18.20 -1.26
CA LYS A 235 -12.11 19.03 -0.38
C LYS A 235 -12.80 20.37 -0.08
N ALA A 236 -13.34 21.03 -1.10
CA ALA A 236 -14.05 22.30 -0.94
C ALA A 236 -15.29 22.13 -0.05
N LYS A 237 -16.16 21.15 -0.32
CA LYS A 237 -17.33 20.85 0.53
C LYS A 237 -16.93 20.59 1.98
N THR A 238 -15.84 19.86 2.18
CA THR A 238 -15.35 19.52 3.53
C THR A 238 -14.87 20.77 4.28
N ASN A 239 -14.18 21.70 3.61
CA ASN A 239 -13.67 22.92 4.25
C ASN A 239 -14.70 24.08 4.30
N ASN A 240 -15.76 24.05 3.49
CA ASN A 240 -16.68 25.19 3.31
C ASN A 240 -17.84 25.25 4.31
N GLN A 241 -17.52 25.28 5.61
CA GLN A 241 -18.37 25.96 6.58
C GLN A 241 -18.04 27.48 6.72
N LYS A 242 -17.35 28.09 5.74
CA LYS A 242 -17.14 29.56 5.62
C LYS A 242 -16.97 30.09 4.18
N LEU A 243 -17.66 29.56 3.18
CA LEU A 243 -17.73 30.23 1.86
C LEU A 243 -19.19 30.39 1.46
N SER A 244 -19.75 31.55 1.81
CA SER A 244 -20.83 32.17 1.05
C SER A 244 -20.36 32.29 -0.40
N PHE A 245 -21.11 31.67 -1.32
CA PHE A 245 -20.89 31.77 -2.75
C PHE A 245 -21.21 33.20 -3.21
N ASP A 246 -20.21 34.07 -3.21
CA ASP A 246 -20.17 35.24 -4.08
C ASP A 246 -18.86 35.20 -4.88
N GLY A 247 -18.95 34.56 -6.05
CA GLY A 247 -18.45 35.10 -7.32
C GLY A 247 -16.98 35.51 -7.53
N GLU A 248 -16.05 35.41 -6.59
CA GLU A 248 -14.65 35.78 -6.85
C GLU A 248 -13.66 34.64 -6.60
N ILE A 249 -13.06 34.19 -7.70
CA ILE A 249 -11.91 33.29 -7.72
C ILE A 249 -10.77 33.98 -6.97
N ASN A 250 -10.39 33.44 -5.81
CA ASN A 250 -9.25 33.97 -5.06
C ASN A 250 -7.94 33.58 -5.78
N ILE A 251 -7.51 34.44 -6.70
CA ILE A 251 -6.29 34.31 -7.52
C ILE A 251 -5.04 34.06 -6.65
N VAL A 252 -5.05 34.49 -5.38
CA VAL A 252 -3.97 34.28 -4.42
C VAL A 252 -3.75 32.80 -4.10
N GLU A 253 -4.82 31.99 -4.04
CA GLU A 253 -4.73 30.57 -3.71
C GLU A 253 -4.18 29.72 -4.88
N LEU A 254 -4.38 30.18 -6.13
CA LEU A 254 -3.78 29.59 -7.32
C LEU A 254 -2.28 29.92 -7.41
N ILE A 255 -1.88 31.14 -7.05
CA ILE A 255 -0.47 31.57 -7.07
C ILE A 255 0.33 30.88 -5.95
N ALA A 256 -0.26 30.70 -4.76
CA ALA A 256 0.40 30.00 -3.65
C ALA A 256 0.66 28.51 -3.93
N LYS A 257 -0.13 27.88 -4.80
CA LYS A 257 0.01 26.46 -5.18
C LYS A 257 1.02 26.20 -6.30
N GLN A 258 1.52 27.24 -6.98
CA GLN A 258 2.57 27.15 -8.00
C GLN A 258 3.98 27.49 -7.46
N SER A 259 4.07 28.07 -6.26
CA SER A 259 5.35 28.31 -5.58
C SER A 259 5.70 27.14 -4.65
N ASN A 260 6.94 26.66 -4.73
CA ASN A 260 7.49 25.70 -3.74
C ASN A 260 7.74 26.33 -2.36
N ASP A 261 7.52 27.64 -2.20
CA ASP A 261 7.60 28.31 -0.90
C ASP A 261 6.23 28.37 -0.21
N GLN A 262 6.14 27.66 0.92
CA GLN A 262 4.98 27.63 1.80
C GLN A 262 4.77 28.98 2.49
N LEU A 263 3.97 29.85 1.89
CA LEU A 263 3.32 30.94 2.63
C LEU A 263 2.24 30.35 3.53
N LYS A 264 2.60 30.07 4.79
CA LYS A 264 1.65 29.69 5.86
C LYS A 264 0.81 30.91 6.26
N ILE A 265 -0.33 31.09 5.59
CA ILE A 265 -1.41 31.90 6.15
C ILE A 265 -1.99 31.11 7.33
N LYS A 266 -1.77 31.59 8.55
CA LYS A 266 -2.37 31.03 9.77
C LYS A 266 -3.88 31.33 9.77
N THR A 267 -4.68 30.40 9.28
CA THR A 267 -6.07 30.26 9.74
C THR A 267 -6.08 29.53 11.08
N GLU A 268 -6.88 29.98 12.04
CA GLU A 268 -7.00 29.38 13.39
C GLU A 268 -7.42 27.90 13.35
N THR A 269 -7.99 27.44 12.24
CA THR A 269 -8.28 26.03 11.95
C THR A 269 -7.39 25.54 10.80
N ALA A 270 -6.70 24.42 11.01
CA ALA A 270 -5.89 23.79 9.96
C ALA A 270 -6.77 23.32 8.79
N GLU A 271 -6.38 23.65 7.56
CA GLU A 271 -7.09 23.24 6.33
C GLU A 271 -7.11 21.70 6.21
N ILE A 272 -8.29 21.13 5.94
CA ILE A 272 -8.45 19.69 5.70
C ILE A 272 -7.93 19.34 4.31
N SER A 273 -7.03 18.36 4.22
CA SER A 273 -6.48 17.88 2.95
C SER A 273 -7.49 17.07 2.13
N SER A 274 -7.24 16.95 0.82
CA SER A 274 -8.03 16.09 -0.08
C SER A 274 -8.09 14.64 0.40
N PHE A 275 -6.98 14.11 0.89
CA PHE A 275 -6.91 12.72 1.36
C PHE A 275 -7.71 12.51 2.66
N GLN A 276 -7.67 13.47 3.58
CA GLN A 276 -8.50 13.44 4.79
C GLN A 276 -10.00 13.58 4.45
N SER A 277 -10.35 14.44 3.49
CA SER A 277 -11.73 14.58 3.00
C SER A 277 -12.26 13.26 2.41
N LEU A 278 -11.43 12.58 1.62
CA LEU A 278 -11.76 11.27 1.04
C LEU A 278 -11.90 10.18 2.12
N CYS A 279 -10.99 10.13 3.09
CA CYS A 279 -11.08 9.20 4.22
C CYS A 279 -12.34 9.44 5.07
N ALA A 280 -12.69 10.71 5.31
CA ALA A 280 -13.89 11.08 6.05
C ALA A 280 -15.18 10.68 5.30
N LEU A 281 -15.22 10.88 3.98
CA LEU A 281 -16.33 10.44 3.15
C LEU A 281 -16.52 8.93 3.22
N LEU A 282 -15.43 8.15 3.09
CA LEU A 282 -15.46 6.70 3.22
C LEU A 282 -15.93 6.25 4.60
N TRP A 283 -15.40 6.86 5.67
CA TRP A 283 -15.77 6.48 7.04
C TRP A 283 -17.26 6.66 7.27
N ARG A 284 -17.82 7.80 6.85
CA ARG A 284 -19.26 8.08 6.94
C ARG A 284 -20.09 7.12 6.10
N ALA A 285 -19.73 6.97 4.81
CA ALA A 285 -20.50 6.17 3.87
C ALA A 285 -20.56 4.69 4.27
N VAL A 286 -19.41 4.09 4.65
CA VAL A 286 -19.40 2.70 5.11
C VAL A 286 -20.09 2.55 6.47
N THR A 287 -20.01 3.54 7.35
CA THR A 287 -20.76 3.52 8.63
C THR A 287 -22.27 3.52 8.36
N ARG A 288 -22.77 4.30 7.40
CA ARG A 288 -24.17 4.23 6.96
C ARG A 288 -24.52 2.88 6.36
N ALA A 289 -23.67 2.37 5.47
CA ALA A 289 -23.88 1.10 4.78
C ALA A 289 -24.01 -0.08 5.76
N ARG A 290 -23.22 -0.08 6.84
CA ARG A 290 -23.23 -1.12 7.88
C ARG A 290 -24.41 -1.05 8.86
N LYS A 291 -25.18 0.06 8.86
CA LYS A 291 -26.42 0.24 9.66
C LYS A 291 -26.29 -0.15 11.14
N PHE A 292 -25.18 0.21 11.77
CA PHE A 292 -24.96 -0.10 13.18
C PHE A 292 -25.92 0.68 14.11
N PRO A 293 -26.20 0.15 15.32
CA PRO A 293 -26.78 0.95 16.39
C PRO A 293 -25.94 2.20 16.65
N ALA A 294 -26.57 3.32 16.98
CA ALA A 294 -25.86 4.59 17.21
C ALA A 294 -24.75 4.49 18.27
N SER A 295 -24.89 3.61 19.26
CA SER A 295 -23.92 3.36 20.33
C SER A 295 -22.70 2.52 19.91
N LYS A 296 -22.73 1.88 18.73
CA LYS A 296 -21.63 1.03 18.27
C LYS A 296 -20.40 1.90 18.00
N MET A 297 -19.29 1.61 18.67
CA MET A 297 -18.01 2.23 18.33
C MET A 297 -17.53 1.79 16.95
N THR A 298 -17.12 2.76 16.14
CA THR A 298 -16.46 2.55 14.85
C THR A 298 -15.00 2.95 14.97
N THR A 299 -14.15 2.30 14.17
CA THR A 299 -12.71 2.58 14.16
C THR A 299 -12.24 2.87 12.74
N PHE A 300 -11.59 4.01 12.51
CA PHE A 300 -10.88 4.30 11.27
C PHE A 300 -9.37 4.31 11.52
N ARG A 301 -8.64 3.35 10.94
CA ARG A 301 -7.18 3.24 11.06
C ARG A 301 -6.49 3.83 9.86
N MET A 302 -5.46 4.63 10.10
CA MET A 302 -4.54 5.14 9.08
C MET A 302 -3.12 4.67 9.36
N ALA A 303 -2.35 4.41 8.30
CA ALA A 303 -0.90 4.24 8.41
C ALA A 303 -0.21 5.60 8.28
N VAL A 304 0.69 5.92 9.21
CA VAL A 304 1.47 7.16 9.21
C VAL A 304 2.93 6.85 8.91
N ASN A 305 3.51 7.57 7.94
CA ASN A 305 4.94 7.49 7.64
C ASN A 305 5.74 8.28 8.70
N CYS A 306 6.59 7.58 9.45
CA CYS A 306 7.39 8.13 10.54
C CYS A 306 8.71 8.77 10.08
N ARG A 307 9.17 8.53 8.84
CA ARG A 307 10.49 8.97 8.36
C ARG A 307 10.75 10.48 8.55
N HIS A 308 9.76 11.30 8.20
CA HIS A 308 9.85 12.76 8.27
C HIS A 308 9.41 13.35 9.62
N ARG A 309 8.89 12.52 10.51
CA ARG A 309 8.32 12.92 11.82
C ARG A 309 9.34 12.84 12.93
N LEU A 310 10.25 11.86 12.85
CA LEU A 310 11.33 11.67 13.80
C LEU A 310 12.33 12.84 13.78
N GLN A 311 12.96 13.09 14.93
CA GLN A 311 14.10 14.00 15.10
C GLN A 311 15.28 13.24 15.75
N PRO A 312 16.41 13.02 15.04
CA PRO A 312 16.64 13.36 13.63
C PRO A 312 15.71 12.58 12.68
N LYS A 313 15.45 13.18 11.50
CA LYS A 313 14.64 12.52 10.45
C LYS A 313 15.38 11.29 9.93
N LEU A 314 14.64 10.23 9.63
CA LEU A 314 15.19 9.12 8.86
C LEU A 314 15.42 9.56 7.41
N ASN A 315 16.33 8.87 6.73
CA ASN A 315 16.48 9.03 5.29
C ASN A 315 15.11 8.77 4.60
N PRO A 316 14.67 9.63 3.66
CA PRO A 316 13.44 9.40 2.90
C PRO A 316 13.40 8.04 2.18
N LEU A 317 14.58 7.48 1.87
CA LEU A 317 14.79 6.18 1.25
C LEU A 317 15.19 5.07 2.24
N TYR A 318 14.99 5.29 3.55
CA TYR A 318 15.15 4.23 4.56
C TYR A 318 14.40 2.97 4.12
N PHE A 319 15.14 1.86 4.04
CA PHE A 319 14.65 0.57 3.59
C PHE A 319 14.22 -0.27 4.78
N GLY A 320 12.91 -0.54 4.83
CA GLY A 320 12.24 -1.18 5.96
C GLY A 320 10.89 -0.53 6.23
N ASN A 321 10.21 -0.97 7.28
CA ASN A 321 9.02 -0.31 7.77
C ASN A 321 9.41 0.89 8.62
N ALA A 322 8.88 2.07 8.26
CA ALA A 322 8.87 3.24 9.13
C ALA A 322 7.43 3.78 9.17
N ILE A 323 6.51 2.92 9.59
CA ILE A 323 5.08 3.20 9.65
C ILE A 323 4.50 2.83 11.01
N GLN A 324 3.54 3.61 11.48
CA GLN A 324 2.72 3.29 12.65
C GLN A 324 1.23 3.38 12.31
N SER A 325 0.41 2.53 12.94
CA SER A 325 -1.05 2.55 12.75
C SER A 325 -1.69 3.42 13.81
N ILE A 326 -2.42 4.45 13.37
CA ILE A 326 -3.14 5.36 14.23
C ILE A 326 -4.65 5.08 14.12
N PRO A 327 -5.30 4.58 15.20
CA PRO A 327 -6.75 4.42 15.21
C PRO A 327 -7.45 5.72 15.63
N ILE A 328 -8.54 6.03 14.94
CA ILE A 328 -9.50 7.07 15.29
C ILE A 328 -10.81 6.39 15.66
N TYR A 329 -11.39 6.78 16.79
CA TYR A 329 -12.61 6.17 17.33
C TYR A 329 -13.73 7.21 17.40
N ALA A 330 -14.92 6.79 17.00
CA ALA A 330 -16.17 7.53 17.23
C ALA A 330 -17.34 6.56 17.16
N SER A 331 -18.41 6.83 17.90
CA SER A 331 -19.64 6.05 17.77
C SER A 331 -20.27 6.24 16.39
N ALA A 332 -20.99 5.24 15.90
CA ALA A 332 -21.73 5.35 14.65
C ALA A 332 -22.71 6.54 14.68
N GLY A 333 -23.32 6.80 15.84
CA GLY A 333 -24.16 7.97 16.06
C GLY A 333 -23.41 9.28 15.78
N GLU A 334 -22.24 9.49 16.39
CA GLU A 334 -21.44 10.70 16.18
C GLU A 334 -20.98 10.88 14.73
N VAL A 335 -20.51 9.79 14.09
CA VAL A 335 -20.06 9.82 12.68
C VAL A 335 -21.19 10.24 11.75
N LEU A 336 -22.42 9.80 12.03
CA LEU A 336 -23.58 10.04 11.17
C LEU A 336 -24.36 11.32 11.51
N SER A 337 -24.34 11.77 12.77
CA SER A 337 -25.04 12.99 13.20
C SER A 337 -24.28 14.27 12.93
N ASN A 338 -22.94 14.21 12.88
CA ASN A 338 -22.11 15.36 12.53
C ASN A 338 -21.96 15.49 11.02
N ASP A 339 -21.27 16.54 10.57
CA ASP A 339 -20.99 16.77 9.15
C ASP A 339 -19.65 16.17 8.70
N LEU A 340 -19.38 16.28 7.39
CA LEU A 340 -18.16 15.74 6.79
C LEU A 340 -16.90 16.42 7.34
N TYR A 341 -16.97 17.71 7.65
CA TYR A 341 -15.87 18.45 8.28
C TYR A 341 -15.48 17.84 9.60
N TRP A 342 -16.44 17.60 10.50
CA TRP A 342 -16.17 16.99 11.81
C TRP A 342 -15.42 15.65 11.68
N CYS A 343 -15.88 14.78 10.78
CA CYS A 343 -15.22 13.49 10.54
C CYS A 343 -13.77 13.68 10.06
N ALA A 344 -13.55 14.62 9.14
CA ALA A 344 -12.22 14.92 8.64
C ALA A 344 -11.33 15.61 9.68
N GLU A 345 -11.93 16.39 10.58
CA GLU A 345 -11.26 17.04 11.70
C GLU A 345 -10.73 16.01 12.71
N GLN A 346 -11.51 14.97 13.03
CA GLN A 346 -11.04 13.88 13.90
C GLN A 346 -9.81 13.18 13.32
N LEU A 347 -9.83 12.89 12.00
CA LEU A 347 -8.68 12.32 11.30
C LEU A 347 -7.47 13.27 11.34
N THR A 348 -7.71 14.57 11.14
CA THR A 348 -6.66 15.59 11.08
C THR A 348 -5.99 15.82 12.43
N LYS A 349 -6.78 15.92 13.52
CA LYS A 349 -6.27 16.03 14.89
C LYS A 349 -5.35 14.86 15.22
N ASN A 350 -5.77 13.64 14.88
CA ASN A 350 -4.99 12.44 15.16
C ASN A 350 -3.68 12.37 14.35
N VAL A 351 -3.72 12.70 13.04
CA VAL A 351 -2.53 12.75 12.17
C VAL A 351 -1.53 13.83 12.62
N ASN A 352 -2.02 15.00 13.05
CA ASN A 352 -1.18 16.11 13.48
C ASN A 352 -0.54 15.88 14.85
N ALA A 353 -1.26 15.22 15.77
CA ALA A 353 -0.74 14.87 17.10
C ALA A 353 0.35 13.78 17.06
N HIS A 354 0.51 13.08 15.93
CA HIS A 354 1.46 11.98 15.80
C HIS A 354 2.87 12.47 15.41
N ASP A 355 3.51 13.29 16.24
CA ASP A 355 4.84 13.87 16.03
C ASP A 355 5.99 12.95 16.51
N ASP A 356 7.23 13.46 16.59
CA ASP A 356 8.40 12.70 17.08
C ASP A 356 8.15 12.08 18.46
N VAL A 357 7.58 12.85 19.39
CA VAL A 357 7.32 12.40 20.77
C VAL A 357 6.33 11.24 20.75
N MET A 358 5.26 11.35 19.98
CA MET A 358 4.26 10.29 19.87
C MET A 358 4.81 9.03 19.18
N VAL A 359 5.63 9.19 18.14
CA VAL A 359 6.29 8.06 17.46
C VAL A 359 7.17 7.28 18.43
N ARG A 360 7.99 7.99 19.23
CA ARG A 360 8.87 7.40 20.25
C ARG A 360 8.08 6.72 21.37
N LYS A 361 7.02 7.36 21.85
CA LYS A 361 6.11 6.74 22.83
C LYS A 361 5.52 5.43 22.32
N PHE A 362 5.12 5.37 21.04
CA PHE A 362 4.60 4.13 20.47
C PHE A 362 5.67 3.03 20.41
N VAL A 363 6.95 3.39 20.17
CA VAL A 363 8.07 2.45 20.30
C VAL A 363 8.18 1.96 21.74
N GLU A 364 8.26 2.86 22.72
CA GLU A 364 8.37 2.50 24.15
C GLU A 364 7.20 1.62 24.62
N ASP A 365 5.98 1.90 24.17
CA ASP A 365 4.79 1.13 24.52
C ASP A 365 4.81 -0.26 23.84
N TRP A 366 5.38 -0.37 22.65
CA TRP A 366 5.62 -1.67 22.01
C TRP A 366 6.75 -2.44 22.71
N GLU A 367 7.81 -1.78 23.18
CA GLU A 367 8.91 -2.41 23.92
C GLU A 367 8.44 -3.03 25.25
N LYS A 368 7.46 -2.42 25.91
CA LYS A 368 6.84 -2.96 27.15
C LYS A 368 5.97 -4.19 26.91
N ASP A 369 5.36 -4.29 25.73
CA ASP A 369 4.48 -5.40 25.33
C ASP A 369 4.65 -5.75 23.84
N PRO A 370 5.79 -6.38 23.46
CA PRO A 370 6.07 -6.69 22.08
C PRO A 370 5.05 -7.68 21.51
N ARG A 371 4.34 -7.26 20.46
CA ARG A 371 3.31 -8.06 19.82
C ARG A 371 3.26 -7.92 18.30
N CYS A 372 2.71 -8.94 17.67
CA CYS A 372 2.35 -8.93 16.26
C CYS A 372 1.22 -7.94 15.96
N PHE A 373 1.12 -7.50 14.70
CA PHE A 373 0.10 -6.54 14.28
C PHE A 373 -1.27 -7.22 14.13
N PRO A 374 -2.32 -6.79 14.87
CA PRO A 374 -3.65 -7.34 14.71
C PRO A 374 -4.32 -6.73 13.47
N LEU A 375 -4.21 -7.43 12.33
CA LEU A 375 -4.83 -7.05 11.07
C LEU A 375 -6.21 -7.70 10.93
N GLY A 376 -7.23 -6.92 10.60
CA GLY A 376 -8.58 -7.44 10.37
C GLY A 376 -9.67 -6.48 10.80
N ASN A 377 -10.91 -6.97 10.75
CA ASN A 377 -12.10 -6.27 11.23
C ASN A 377 -12.80 -7.10 12.32
N PHE A 378 -12.16 -7.19 13.48
CA PHE A 378 -12.53 -8.09 14.57
C PHE A 378 -13.91 -7.81 15.17
N ASP A 379 -14.33 -6.55 15.17
CA ASP A 379 -15.58 -6.09 15.78
C ASP A 379 -16.67 -5.74 14.75
N GLY A 380 -16.38 -5.96 13.47
CA GLY A 380 -17.23 -5.62 12.32
C GLY A 380 -17.22 -4.13 11.96
N ALA A 381 -16.71 -3.23 12.81
CA ALA A 381 -16.84 -1.78 12.67
C ALA A 381 -15.52 -1.06 12.36
N MET A 382 -14.47 -1.80 12.03
CA MET A 382 -13.17 -1.27 11.63
C MET A 382 -13.09 -1.00 10.13
N LEU A 383 -12.41 0.10 9.79
CA LEU A 383 -11.91 0.43 8.47
C LEU A 383 -10.41 0.68 8.56
N THR A 384 -9.64 0.15 7.61
CA THR A 384 -8.19 0.35 7.56
C THR A 384 -7.78 0.94 6.23
N MET A 385 -7.40 2.21 6.23
CA MET A 385 -6.82 2.91 5.09
C MET A 385 -5.32 2.61 5.01
N GLY A 386 -4.94 1.87 3.98
CA GLY A 386 -3.55 1.63 3.61
C GLY A 386 -3.16 2.34 2.30
N SER A 387 -1.87 2.24 1.98
CA SER A 387 -1.31 2.88 0.80
C SER A 387 -1.45 4.42 0.79
N SER A 388 -1.11 5.05 -0.33
CA SER A 388 -1.18 6.50 -0.50
C SER A 388 -1.19 6.85 -1.99
N PRO A 389 -2.03 7.81 -2.43
CA PRO A 389 -2.02 8.28 -3.81
C PRO A 389 -0.74 9.05 -4.17
N ARG A 390 0.14 9.33 -3.18
CA ARG A 390 1.45 9.96 -3.40
C ARG A 390 2.52 8.96 -3.81
N PHE A 391 2.26 7.66 -3.75
CA PHE A 391 3.25 6.69 -4.18
C PHE A 391 3.42 6.73 -5.71
N PRO A 392 4.65 6.61 -6.22
CA PRO A 392 4.97 6.73 -7.64
C PRO A 392 4.60 5.47 -8.43
N MET A 393 3.35 5.00 -8.33
CA MET A 393 2.94 3.69 -8.86
C MET A 393 2.95 3.62 -10.40
N TYR A 394 2.69 4.74 -11.07
CA TYR A 394 2.70 4.85 -12.54
C TYR A 394 4.03 5.38 -13.11
N GLU A 395 5.05 5.61 -12.28
CA GLU A 395 6.43 5.85 -12.75
C GLU A 395 7.10 4.55 -13.23
N ASN A 396 6.41 3.42 -13.11
CA ASN A 396 6.87 2.08 -13.39
C ASN A 396 6.92 1.77 -14.90
N ASP A 397 7.81 2.45 -15.63
CA ASP A 397 8.05 2.25 -17.06
C ASP A 397 9.26 1.33 -17.29
N PHE A 398 9.02 0.13 -17.80
CA PHE A 398 10.05 -0.87 -18.11
C PHE A 398 10.69 -0.70 -19.50
N GLY A 399 10.25 0.30 -20.27
CA GLY A 399 10.79 0.64 -21.60
C GLY A 399 9.76 0.66 -22.72
N TRP A 400 8.51 0.33 -22.42
CA TRP A 400 7.40 0.34 -23.37
C TRP A 400 6.20 1.16 -22.86
N GLY A 401 6.46 2.09 -21.93
CA GLY A 401 5.49 3.05 -21.44
C GLY A 401 4.94 2.71 -20.05
N ARG A 402 4.19 3.66 -19.50
CA ARG A 402 3.56 3.56 -18.19
C ARG A 402 2.50 2.44 -18.13
N PRO A 403 2.23 1.88 -16.94
CA PRO A 403 1.16 0.89 -16.77
C PRO A 403 -0.21 1.40 -17.23
N VAL A 404 -1.05 0.49 -17.72
CA VAL A 404 -2.48 0.68 -17.98
C VAL A 404 -3.26 0.71 -16.67
N ALA A 405 -2.87 -0.08 -15.68
CA ALA A 405 -3.49 -0.10 -14.36
C ALA A 405 -2.53 -0.68 -13.32
N VAL A 406 -2.74 -0.30 -12.07
CA VAL A 406 -2.10 -0.93 -10.91
C VAL A 406 -3.15 -1.79 -10.19
N ARG A 407 -2.76 -2.99 -9.78
CA ARG A 407 -3.60 -3.94 -9.03
C ARG A 407 -2.85 -4.52 -7.85
N SER A 408 -3.60 -5.07 -6.90
CA SER A 408 -3.04 -5.83 -5.78
C SER A 408 -3.63 -7.23 -5.70
N GLY A 409 -2.83 -8.18 -5.22
CA GLY A 409 -3.29 -9.56 -5.03
C GLY A 409 -4.14 -9.71 -3.77
N ARG A 410 -4.64 -10.91 -3.50
CA ARG A 410 -5.55 -11.17 -2.36
C ARG A 410 -4.91 -11.08 -0.97
N ALA A 411 -3.58 -10.96 -0.90
CA ALA A 411 -2.92 -10.83 0.38
C ALA A 411 -3.43 -9.61 1.18
N ASN A 412 -3.65 -9.80 2.48
CA ASN A 412 -4.07 -8.74 3.42
C ASN A 412 -5.41 -8.07 3.08
N LYS A 413 -6.28 -8.71 2.28
CA LYS A 413 -7.66 -8.27 2.02
C LYS A 413 -8.62 -8.87 3.06
N PHE A 414 -9.38 -8.00 3.70
CA PHE A 414 -10.41 -8.31 4.70
C PHE A 414 -11.51 -7.25 4.62
N ASP A 415 -12.70 -7.52 5.17
CA ASP A 415 -13.80 -6.55 5.19
C ASP A 415 -13.38 -5.24 5.88
N GLY A 416 -13.53 -4.12 5.19
CA GLY A 416 -13.12 -2.79 5.65
C GLY A 416 -11.67 -2.42 5.31
N LYS A 417 -10.94 -3.27 4.57
CA LYS A 417 -9.64 -2.88 4.02
C LYS A 417 -9.83 -1.94 2.83
N ILE A 418 -9.09 -0.84 2.83
CA ILE A 418 -9.08 0.14 1.74
C ILE A 418 -7.64 0.47 1.36
N SER A 419 -7.36 0.57 0.07
CA SER A 419 -6.08 1.08 -0.46
C SER A 419 -6.32 2.27 -1.38
N ALA A 420 -5.54 3.34 -1.22
CA ALA A 420 -5.57 4.49 -2.13
C ALA A 420 -4.41 4.47 -3.11
N PHE A 421 -4.72 4.51 -4.40
CA PHE A 421 -3.76 4.60 -5.52
C PHE A 421 -3.91 5.96 -6.22
N PRO A 422 -2.83 6.51 -6.81
CA PRO A 422 -3.01 7.61 -7.76
C PRO A 422 -3.89 7.14 -8.91
N GLY A 423 -4.74 8.01 -9.46
CA GLY A 423 -5.37 7.72 -10.74
C GLY A 423 -4.33 7.75 -11.86
N ARG A 424 -4.51 6.91 -12.89
CA ARG A 424 -3.54 6.78 -13.99
C ARG A 424 -3.21 8.09 -14.70
N GLU A 425 -4.22 8.92 -14.92
CA GLU A 425 -4.05 10.21 -15.61
C GLU A 425 -3.34 11.26 -14.75
N GLY A 426 -3.10 10.96 -13.47
CA GLY A 426 -2.38 11.84 -12.56
C GLY A 426 -3.21 13.05 -12.17
N GLY A 427 -2.54 14.19 -11.93
CA GLY A 427 -3.20 15.46 -11.64
C GLY A 427 -3.97 15.53 -10.31
N GLY A 428 -3.82 14.54 -9.43
CA GLY A 428 -4.54 14.46 -8.17
C GLY A 428 -5.84 13.63 -8.22
N SER A 429 -6.09 12.92 -9.32
CA SER A 429 -7.07 11.83 -9.35
C SER A 429 -6.65 10.67 -8.42
N VAL A 430 -7.61 9.93 -7.91
CA VAL A 430 -7.39 8.84 -6.94
C VAL A 430 -8.27 7.66 -7.30
N ASP A 431 -7.70 6.46 -7.28
CA ASP A 431 -8.45 5.20 -7.32
C ASP A 431 -8.45 4.59 -5.92
N LEU A 432 -9.63 4.26 -5.41
CA LEU A 432 -9.81 3.55 -4.15
C LEU A 432 -10.14 2.09 -4.41
N GLU A 433 -9.25 1.20 -3.98
CA GLU A 433 -9.51 -0.23 -3.89
C GLU A 433 -10.19 -0.50 -2.55
N VAL A 434 -11.47 -0.84 -2.58
CA VAL A 434 -12.34 -1.02 -1.42
C VAL A 434 -12.75 -2.48 -1.32
N ILE A 435 -12.50 -3.09 -0.16
CA ILE A 435 -12.84 -4.48 0.14
C ILE A 435 -13.88 -4.48 1.25
N LEU A 436 -15.08 -4.98 0.94
CA LEU A 436 -16.20 -5.03 1.89
C LEU A 436 -16.98 -6.34 1.76
N SER A 437 -17.80 -6.67 2.77
CA SER A 437 -18.83 -7.70 2.61
C SER A 437 -19.76 -7.35 1.43
N PRO A 438 -20.36 -8.34 0.74
CA PRO A 438 -21.27 -8.08 -0.37
C PRO A 438 -22.39 -7.09 -0.01
N GLU A 439 -23.02 -7.28 1.15
CA GLU A 439 -24.14 -6.46 1.62
C GLU A 439 -23.72 -5.01 1.88
N THR A 440 -22.53 -4.83 2.45
CA THR A 440 -21.98 -3.50 2.72
C THR A 440 -21.57 -2.80 1.43
N MET A 441 -21.01 -3.54 0.46
CA MET A 441 -20.65 -3.01 -0.85
C MET A 441 -21.90 -2.57 -1.64
N ASP A 442 -22.95 -3.40 -1.67
CA ASP A 442 -24.21 -3.07 -2.36
C ASP A 442 -24.85 -1.80 -1.77
N ALA A 443 -24.80 -1.65 -0.45
CA ALA A 443 -25.30 -0.46 0.23
C ALA A 443 -24.42 0.79 -0.04
N LEU A 444 -23.09 0.63 -0.15
CA LEU A 444 -22.18 1.72 -0.51
C LEU A 444 -22.39 2.20 -1.95
N GLU A 445 -22.57 1.27 -2.89
CA GLU A 445 -22.89 1.56 -4.30
C GLU A 445 -24.23 2.29 -4.46
N SER A 446 -25.12 2.15 -3.48
CA SER A 446 -26.41 2.85 -3.42
C SER A 446 -26.36 4.16 -2.63
N ASP A 447 -25.22 4.54 -2.04
CA ASP A 447 -25.10 5.75 -1.21
C ASP A 447 -24.90 6.99 -2.10
N PRO A 448 -25.89 7.91 -2.18
CA PRO A 448 -25.81 9.05 -3.09
C PRO A 448 -24.77 10.09 -2.63
N GLU A 449 -24.46 10.17 -1.34
CA GLU A 449 -23.44 11.10 -0.86
C GLU A 449 -22.04 10.66 -1.30
N PHE A 450 -21.78 9.35 -1.29
CA PHE A 450 -20.54 8.77 -1.79
C PHE A 450 -20.46 8.80 -3.32
N MET A 451 -21.47 8.24 -3.98
CA MET A 451 -21.44 8.01 -5.43
C MET A 451 -21.44 9.29 -6.26
N GLN A 452 -21.92 10.43 -5.74
CA GLN A 452 -21.84 11.70 -6.47
C GLN A 452 -20.39 12.12 -6.80
N TYR A 453 -19.38 11.64 -6.07
CA TYR A 453 -17.97 11.94 -6.29
C TYR A 453 -17.22 10.89 -7.11
N VAL A 454 -17.82 9.71 -7.28
CA VAL A 454 -17.24 8.61 -8.05
C VAL A 454 -17.41 8.93 -9.54
N THR A 455 -16.34 8.76 -10.30
CA THR A 455 -16.38 8.84 -11.76
C THR A 455 -17.07 7.59 -12.30
N VAL A 456 -18.15 7.78 -13.05
CA VAL A 456 -18.82 6.70 -13.79
C VAL A 456 -18.27 6.71 -15.21
N TYR A 457 -17.65 5.60 -15.62
CA TYR A 457 -17.10 5.39 -16.96
C TYR A 457 -18.05 4.62 -17.86
#